data_AF-A0A0F3P0N1-F1
#
_entry.id   AF-A0A0F3P0N1-F1
#
_cell.length_a   1.000
_cell.length_b   1.000
_cell.length_c   1.000
_cell.angle_alpha   90.00
_cell.angle_beta   90.00
_cell.angle_gamma   90.00
#
_symmetry.space_group_name_H-M   'P 1'
#
loop_
_entity.id
_entity.type
_entity.pdbx_description
1 polymer ?
#
loop_
_entity_poly.entity_id
_entity_poly.type
_entity_poly.pdbx_seq_one_letter_code
_entity_poly.pdbx_strand_id
1 'polypeptide(L)'
;MIIKTVSVESKVLLPIICEWKGNLSSPGMLLVGRRGQIMYWSPFGGALLPALNKHGVAPNENFNLCIAGVPGSGKSVFMQELMLSVLGVGGKVFVLDYGRSFKRTCLILGGRYIEFDMKNPVSINPFSEVPEDDSAKSIEARSDFLSNFPSILATMAAPQYGTSDLQEQMLQINLTLTLLSIIYSICSSNFCFCIYICFLIVLKFC
;
A
#
# COMPACT_ATOMS: atom_id res chain seq x y z
N MET A 1 -40.82 45.50 -15.39
CA MET A 1 -40.10 44.30 -14.94
C MET A 1 -38.98 44.78 -14.01
N ILE A 2 -39.15 44.64 -12.69
CA ILE A 2 -38.15 45.12 -11.71
C ILE A 2 -37.02 44.09 -11.66
N ILE A 3 -35.84 44.47 -12.15
CA ILE A 3 -34.63 43.66 -12.02
C ILE A 3 -34.22 43.70 -10.55
N LYS A 4 -34.50 42.63 -9.81
CA LYS A 4 -33.95 42.45 -8.46
C LYS A 4 -32.47 42.13 -8.60
N THR A 5 -31.61 43.10 -8.31
CA THR A 5 -30.17 42.89 -8.16
C THR A 5 -29.93 42.16 -6.85
N VAL A 6 -29.90 40.82 -6.89
CA VAL A 6 -29.57 40.02 -5.71
C VAL A 6 -28.07 40.14 -5.46
N SER A 7 -27.68 41.09 -4.62
CA SER A 7 -26.27 41.31 -4.25
C SER A 7 -25.75 40.16 -3.38
N VAL A 8 -24.73 39.46 -3.89
CA VAL A 8 -24.03 38.37 -3.18
C VAL A 8 -23.18 38.92 -2.03
N GLU A 9 -22.86 40.23 -2.05
CA GLU A 9 -22.04 40.94 -1.07
C GLU A 9 -22.68 41.01 0.33
N SER A 10 -24.01 40.85 0.42
CA SER A 10 -24.72 40.83 1.71
C SER A 10 -24.24 39.71 2.65
N LYS A 11 -23.66 38.63 2.10
CA LYS A 11 -23.06 37.54 2.89
C LYS A 11 -21.82 37.99 3.68
N VAL A 12 -21.09 38.98 3.17
CA VAL A 12 -19.85 39.48 3.80
C VAL A 12 -20.16 40.42 4.98
N LEU A 13 -21.36 41.02 4.99
CA LEU A 13 -21.80 41.96 6.03
C LEU A 13 -22.40 41.28 7.28
N LEU A 14 -22.65 39.97 7.22
CA LEU A 14 -23.12 39.21 8.38
C LEU A 14 -21.95 39.00 9.36
N PRO A 15 -22.13 39.24 10.67
CA PRO A 15 -21.10 38.99 11.69
C PRO A 15 -20.94 37.48 11.99
N ILE A 16 -20.96 36.64 10.95
CA ILE A 16 -20.90 35.18 11.03
C ILE A 16 -19.54 34.75 10.50
N ILE A 17 -18.64 34.40 11.41
CA ILE A 17 -17.32 33.85 11.10
C ILE A 17 -17.41 32.33 11.25
N CYS A 18 -17.38 31.60 10.14
CA CYS A 18 -17.37 30.14 10.11
C CYS A 18 -15.98 29.60 9.73
N GLU A 19 -15.63 28.42 10.26
CA GLU A 19 -14.49 27.61 9.83
C GLU A 19 -14.81 26.88 8.51
N TRP A 20 -13.78 26.39 7.83
CA TRP A 20 -13.95 25.60 6.61
C TRP A 20 -14.68 24.28 6.93
N LYS A 21 -15.78 24.01 6.23
CA LYS A 21 -16.60 22.80 6.43
C LYS A 21 -15.97 21.53 5.84
N GLY A 22 -14.82 21.67 5.18
CA GLY A 22 -14.21 20.56 4.47
C GLY A 22 -14.78 20.36 3.07
N ASN A 23 -14.49 19.20 2.48
CA ASN A 23 -15.02 18.82 1.18
C ASN A 23 -16.33 18.05 1.34
N LEU A 24 -17.47 18.74 1.21
CA LEU A 24 -18.79 18.13 1.35
C LEU A 24 -19.13 17.09 0.27
N SER A 25 -18.46 17.15 -0.89
CA SER A 25 -18.65 16.20 -1.99
C SER A 25 -17.91 14.88 -1.75
N SER A 26 -17.02 14.83 -0.76
CA SER A 26 -16.34 13.61 -0.33
C SER A 26 -16.30 13.58 1.21
N PRO A 27 -17.42 13.24 1.85
CA PRO A 27 -17.48 13.11 3.30
C PRO A 27 -16.54 11.97 3.72
N GLY A 28 -15.35 12.36 4.19
CA GLY A 28 -14.39 11.45 4.81
C GLY A 28 -14.58 11.40 6.32
N MET A 29 -13.47 11.50 7.03
CA MET A 29 -13.43 11.53 8.49
C MET A 29 -14.08 12.81 9.02
N LEU A 30 -14.85 12.68 10.10
CA LEU A 30 -15.47 13.78 10.82
C LEU A 30 -14.48 14.37 11.82
N LEU A 31 -14.20 15.66 11.69
CA LEU A 31 -13.34 16.42 12.59
C LEU A 31 -14.10 17.65 13.12
N VAL A 32 -13.56 18.23 14.17
CA VAL A 32 -14.12 19.42 14.81
C VAL A 32 -13.03 20.49 14.85
N GLY A 33 -13.35 21.66 14.32
CA GLY A 33 -12.45 22.81 14.37
C GLY A 33 -12.40 23.42 15.77
N ARG A 34 -11.51 24.39 15.99
CA ARG A 34 -11.26 24.95 17.33
C ARG A 34 -12.47 25.69 17.89
N ARG A 35 -13.37 26.16 17.03
CA ARG A 35 -14.62 26.83 17.42
C ARG A 35 -15.79 25.85 17.62
N GLY A 36 -15.56 24.54 17.53
CA GLY A 36 -16.62 23.52 17.65
C GLY A 36 -17.39 23.29 16.35
N GLN A 37 -16.97 23.88 15.22
CA GLN A 37 -17.63 23.64 13.95
C GLN A 37 -17.18 22.30 13.34
N ILE A 38 -18.15 21.49 12.90
CA ILE A 38 -17.89 20.20 12.26
C ILE A 38 -17.29 20.43 10.86
N MET A 39 -16.26 19.66 10.53
CA MET A 39 -15.63 19.63 9.22
C MET A 39 -15.42 18.18 8.73
N TYR A 40 -15.60 17.95 7.43
CA TYR A 40 -15.31 16.66 6.81
C TYR A 40 -13.98 16.69 6.08
N TRP A 41 -13.10 15.76 6.39
CA TRP A 41 -11.79 15.71 5.77
C TRP A 41 -11.51 14.35 5.15
N SER A 42 -11.14 14.36 3.88
CA SER A 42 -10.74 13.17 3.13
C SER A 42 -9.51 13.52 2.28
N PRO A 43 -8.40 12.77 2.37
CA PRO A 43 -7.23 13.00 1.55
C PRO A 43 -7.49 12.64 0.08
N PHE A 44 -8.40 11.70 -0.18
CA PHE A 44 -8.72 11.20 -1.52
C PHE A 44 -9.65 12.13 -2.31
N GLY A 45 -10.23 13.14 -1.64
CA GLY A 45 -11.18 14.07 -2.24
C GLY A 45 -12.23 13.33 -3.05
N GLY A 46 -12.52 13.82 -4.25
CA GLY A 46 -13.49 13.18 -5.12
C GLY A 46 -13.14 11.76 -5.60
N ALA A 47 -11.87 11.36 -5.63
CA ALA A 47 -11.47 10.10 -6.26
C ALA A 47 -12.12 8.87 -5.61
N LEU A 48 -12.42 8.93 -4.31
CA LEU A 48 -13.05 7.85 -3.56
C LEU A 48 -14.57 7.80 -3.77
N LEU A 49 -15.21 8.93 -4.11
CA LEU A 49 -16.66 9.07 -4.26
C LEU A 49 -17.03 9.71 -5.61
N PRO A 50 -16.83 9.01 -6.74
CA PRO A 50 -17.15 9.54 -8.06
C PRO A 50 -18.63 9.94 -8.22
N ALA A 51 -19.54 9.25 -7.52
CA ALA A 51 -20.97 9.53 -7.54
C ALA A 51 -21.36 10.90 -6.93
N LEU A 52 -20.55 11.45 -6.03
CA LEU A 52 -20.80 12.73 -5.37
C LEU A 52 -20.01 13.90 -5.98
N ASN A 53 -19.11 13.64 -6.94
CA ASN A 53 -18.35 14.66 -7.66
C ASN A 53 -19.17 15.37 -8.73
N LYS A 54 -20.15 16.17 -8.31
CA LYS A 54 -21.00 16.93 -9.24
C LYS A 54 -20.28 18.10 -9.93
N HIS A 55 -19.09 18.48 -9.45
CA HIS A 55 -18.39 19.68 -9.90
C HIS A 55 -17.24 19.46 -10.89
N GLY A 56 -16.95 18.23 -11.31
CA GLY A 56 -15.97 17.96 -12.39
C GLY A 56 -14.55 18.48 -12.15
N VAL A 57 -14.23 18.95 -10.94
CA VAL A 57 -12.88 19.37 -10.57
C VAL A 57 -12.03 18.11 -10.49
N ALA A 58 -11.00 18.04 -11.34
CA ALA A 58 -10.05 16.94 -11.32
C ALA A 58 -9.50 16.80 -9.89
N PRO A 59 -9.65 15.62 -9.26
CA PRO A 59 -9.07 15.41 -7.94
C PRO A 59 -7.55 15.59 -8.04
N ASN A 60 -6.94 16.12 -6.98
CA ASN A 60 -5.48 16.19 -6.86
C ASN A 60 -4.90 14.81 -7.16
N GLU A 61 -3.91 14.72 -8.04
CA GLU A 61 -3.36 13.43 -8.50
C GLU A 61 -2.60 12.70 -7.38
N ASN A 62 -2.15 13.44 -6.36
CA ASN A 62 -1.34 12.90 -5.26
C ASN A 62 -2.15 12.84 -3.95
N PHE A 63 -2.39 11.62 -3.46
CA PHE A 63 -3.13 11.35 -2.21
C PHE A 63 -2.25 10.93 -1.04
N ASN A 64 -0.94 11.18 -1.15
CA ASN A 64 0.02 10.81 -0.12
C ASN A 64 -0.19 11.66 1.15
N LEU A 65 -0.29 10.98 2.29
CA LEU A 65 -0.50 11.58 3.60
C LEU A 65 0.61 11.17 4.55
N CYS A 66 1.25 12.14 5.20
CA CYS A 66 2.21 11.91 6.28
C CYS A 66 1.60 12.30 7.62
N ILE A 67 1.62 11.38 8.59
CA ILE A 67 1.14 11.59 9.95
C ILE A 67 2.32 11.44 10.90
N ALA A 68 2.71 12.54 11.53
CA ALA A 68 3.83 12.59 12.46
C ALA A 68 3.36 12.96 13.88
N GLY A 69 4.09 12.48 14.89
CA GLY A 69 3.76 12.73 16.30
C GLY A 69 4.52 11.79 17.24
N VAL A 70 4.62 12.17 18.51
CA VAL A 70 5.29 11.38 19.55
C VAL A 70 4.53 10.09 19.86
N PRO A 71 5.18 9.02 20.36
CA PRO A 71 4.48 7.84 20.87
C PRO A 71 3.38 8.26 21.86
N GLY A 72 2.17 7.69 21.74
CA GLY A 72 1.03 8.07 22.57
C GLY A 72 0.22 9.29 22.11
N SER A 73 0.64 10.03 21.07
CA SER A 73 -0.09 11.22 20.58
C SER A 73 -1.38 10.93 19.81
N GLY A 74 -1.82 9.67 19.74
CA GLY A 74 -3.03 9.27 19.01
C GLY A 74 -2.87 9.04 17.51
N LYS A 75 -1.65 8.94 16.97
CA LYS A 75 -1.42 8.65 15.53
C LYS A 75 -2.18 7.41 15.03
N SER A 76 -2.08 6.29 15.75
CA SER A 76 -2.76 5.05 15.37
C SER A 76 -4.28 5.17 15.49
N VAL A 77 -4.79 6.00 16.40
CA VAL A 77 -6.24 6.24 16.54
C VAL A 77 -6.74 7.02 15.33
N PHE A 78 -6.02 8.08 14.94
CA PHE A 78 -6.32 8.87 13.75
C PHE A 78 -6.27 8.02 12.47
N MET A 79 -5.23 7.18 12.31
CA MET A 79 -5.11 6.29 11.16
C MET A 79 -6.23 5.24 11.11
N GLN A 80 -6.68 4.72 12.25
CA GLN A 80 -7.81 3.80 12.31
C GLN A 80 -9.13 4.47 11.92
N GLU A 81 -9.36 5.70 12.37
CA GLU A 81 -10.54 6.48 11.97
C GLU A 81 -10.54 6.77 10.47
N LEU A 82 -9.37 7.13 9.91
CA LEU A 82 -9.21 7.31 8.47
C LEU A 82 -9.48 6.00 7.71
N MET A 83 -8.96 4.87 8.19
CA MET A 83 -9.23 3.54 7.61
C MET A 83 -10.73 3.22 7.63
N LEU A 84 -11.41 3.44 8.76
CA LEU A 84 -12.84 3.21 8.90
C LEU A 84 -13.65 4.08 7.94
N SER A 85 -13.27 5.34 7.77
CA SER A 85 -13.90 6.23 6.80
C SER A 85 -13.75 5.71 5.36
N VAL A 86 -12.55 5.25 4.98
CA VAL A 86 -12.29 4.66 3.64
C VAL A 86 -13.10 3.38 3.43
N LEU A 87 -13.12 2.49 4.42
CA LEU A 87 -13.88 1.24 4.37
C LEU A 87 -15.40 1.50 4.33
N GLY A 88 -15.88 2.51 5.06
CA GLY A 88 -17.30 2.87 5.11
C GLY A 88 -17.86 3.32 3.76
N VAL A 89 -17.01 3.82 2.87
CA VAL A 89 -17.38 4.20 1.50
C VAL A 89 -17.22 3.03 0.51
N GLY A 90 -16.69 1.88 0.96
CA GLY A 90 -16.41 0.72 0.12
C GLY A 90 -15.00 0.71 -0.49
N GLY A 91 -14.09 1.57 0.00
CA GLY A 91 -12.68 1.53 -0.36
C GLY A 91 -11.99 0.28 0.20
N LYS A 92 -10.83 -0.07 -0.35
CA LYS A 92 -9.97 -1.14 0.16
C LYS A 92 -8.80 -0.55 0.93
N VAL A 93 -8.44 -1.15 2.06
CA VAL A 93 -7.33 -0.69 2.90
C VAL A 93 -6.38 -1.85 3.16
N PHE A 94 -5.09 -1.59 2.94
CA PHE A 94 -3.99 -2.48 3.33
C PHE A 94 -3.13 -1.75 4.35
N VAL A 95 -2.85 -2.40 5.49
CA VAL A 95 -2.11 -1.81 6.59
C VAL A 95 -0.89 -2.67 6.92
N LEU A 96 0.28 -2.04 6.97
CA LEU A 96 1.50 -2.63 7.50
C LEU A 96 1.61 -2.27 8.99
N ASP A 97 1.29 -3.23 9.86
CA ASP A 97 1.17 -3.00 11.30
C ASP A 97 2.30 -3.67 12.08
N TYR A 98 3.35 -2.90 12.41
CA TYR A 98 4.44 -3.36 13.27
C TYR A 98 4.04 -3.48 14.75
N GLY A 99 3.14 -2.61 15.22
CA GLY A 99 2.80 -2.47 16.64
C GLY A 99 1.58 -3.27 17.08
N ARG A 100 0.99 -4.09 16.20
CA ARG A 100 -0.27 -4.83 16.41
C ARG A 100 -1.44 -3.92 16.85
N SER A 101 -1.39 -2.63 16.54
CA SER A 101 -2.42 -1.65 16.94
C SER A 101 -3.73 -1.83 16.18
N PHE A 102 -3.67 -2.41 14.97
CA PHE A 102 -4.81 -2.58 14.07
C PHE A 102 -5.40 -3.99 14.14
N LYS A 103 -4.71 -4.96 14.78
CA LYS A 103 -5.14 -6.37 14.85
C LYS A 103 -6.58 -6.52 15.33
N ARG A 104 -6.93 -5.88 16.44
CA ARG A 104 -8.28 -5.98 17.03
C ARG A 104 -9.34 -5.37 16.11
N THR A 105 -9.06 -4.19 15.56
CA THR A 105 -9.97 -3.46 14.67
C THR A 105 -10.19 -4.23 13.35
N CYS A 106 -9.12 -4.82 12.79
CA CYS A 106 -9.20 -5.68 11.61
C CYS A 106 -10.12 -6.89 11.85
N LEU A 107 -9.98 -7.58 12.98
CA LEU A 107 -10.82 -8.72 13.34
C LEU A 107 -12.30 -8.33 13.55
N ILE A 108 -12.57 -7.19 14.19
CA ILE A 108 -13.93 -6.69 14.40
C ILE A 108 -14.62 -6.37 13.06
N LEU A 109 -13.87 -5.81 12.11
CA LEU A 109 -14.37 -5.49 10.77
C LEU A 109 -14.48 -6.72 9.85
N GLY A 110 -14.19 -7.92 10.34
CA GLY A 110 -14.18 -9.15 9.54
C GLY A 110 -13.05 -9.21 8.50
N GLY A 111 -12.00 -8.40 8.69
CA GLY A 111 -10.81 -8.38 7.83
C GLY A 111 -9.88 -9.56 8.12
N ARG A 112 -8.89 -9.73 7.23
CA ARG A 112 -7.84 -10.74 7.38
C ARG A 112 -6.57 -10.11 7.92
N TYR A 113 -6.20 -10.48 9.15
CA TYR A 113 -4.91 -10.13 9.74
C TYR A 113 -3.90 -11.23 9.42
N ILE A 114 -2.85 -10.91 8.65
CA ILE A 114 -1.78 -11.84 8.30
C ILE A 114 -0.62 -11.61 9.25
N GLU A 115 -0.26 -12.64 10.01
CA GLU A 115 0.83 -12.60 10.99
C GLU A 115 1.74 -13.80 10.78
N PHE A 116 3.05 -13.56 10.74
CA PHE A 116 4.05 -14.61 10.72
C PHE A 116 4.33 -15.04 12.16
N ASP A 117 3.66 -16.10 12.60
CA ASP A 117 3.88 -16.73 13.91
C ASP A 117 4.37 -18.17 13.71
N MET A 118 5.23 -18.64 14.62
CA MET A 118 5.74 -20.02 14.60
C MET A 118 4.62 -21.06 14.78
N LYS A 119 3.54 -20.68 15.47
CA LYS A 119 2.38 -21.55 15.72
C LYS A 119 1.42 -21.65 14.54
N ASN A 120 1.33 -20.59 13.74
CA ASN A 120 0.45 -20.50 12.58
C ASN A 120 1.28 -20.00 11.39
N PRO A 121 2.11 -20.86 10.78
CA PRO A 121 3.01 -20.45 9.72
C PRO A 121 2.19 -20.01 8.50
N VAL A 122 2.26 -18.73 8.16
CA VAL A 122 1.79 -18.22 6.88
C VAL A 122 2.98 -18.23 5.92
N SER A 123 2.84 -18.93 4.79
CA SER A 123 3.81 -18.88 3.70
C SER A 123 3.30 -17.96 2.61
N ILE A 124 4.15 -17.03 2.17
CA ILE A 124 3.93 -16.21 0.99
C ILE A 124 4.97 -16.63 -0.03
N ASN A 125 4.54 -17.05 -1.21
CA ASN A 125 5.45 -17.33 -2.31
C ASN A 125 5.74 -16.03 -3.08
N PRO A 126 6.97 -15.50 -3.05
CA PRO A 126 7.34 -14.27 -3.76
C PRO A 126 7.34 -14.44 -5.29
N PHE A 127 7.28 -15.66 -5.80
CA PHE A 127 7.27 -15.96 -7.24
C PHE A 127 5.86 -16.20 -7.81
N SER A 128 4.81 -15.97 -7.02
CA SER A 128 3.44 -16.31 -7.43
C SER A 128 2.95 -15.55 -8.67
N GLU A 129 3.51 -14.36 -8.92
CA GLU A 129 3.13 -13.51 -10.06
C GLU A 129 4.06 -13.69 -11.27
N VAL A 130 5.07 -14.56 -11.19
CA VAL A 130 5.98 -14.78 -12.32
C VAL A 130 5.26 -15.64 -13.36
N PRO A 131 4.97 -15.11 -14.56
CA PRO A 131 4.19 -15.83 -15.56
C PRO A 131 4.97 -17.03 -16.10
N GLU A 132 4.30 -18.17 -16.31
CA GLU A 132 4.90 -19.42 -16.81
C GLU A 132 4.81 -19.61 -18.33
N ASP A 133 4.00 -18.80 -19.02
CA ASP A 133 3.85 -18.84 -20.47
C ASP A 133 5.05 -18.24 -21.22
N ASP A 134 5.22 -18.61 -22.49
CA ASP A 134 6.29 -18.11 -23.39
C ASP A 134 5.81 -16.96 -24.30
N SER A 135 4.83 -16.18 -23.86
CA SER A 135 4.41 -14.99 -24.60
C SER A 135 5.47 -13.87 -24.52
N ALA A 136 5.50 -12.97 -25.50
CA ALA A 136 6.45 -11.85 -25.48
C ALA A 136 6.31 -10.97 -24.22
N LYS A 137 5.08 -10.85 -23.68
CA LYS A 137 4.78 -10.08 -22.46
C LYS A 137 5.25 -10.77 -21.18
N SER A 138 5.18 -12.10 -21.12
CA SER A 138 5.65 -12.86 -19.95
C SER A 138 7.18 -12.86 -19.87
N ILE A 139 7.87 -12.88 -21.01
CA ILE A 139 9.34 -12.75 -21.07
C ILE A 139 9.80 -11.39 -20.52
N GLU A 140 9.11 -10.31 -20.89
CA GLU A 140 9.38 -8.96 -20.35
C GLU A 140 9.15 -8.91 -18.83
N ALA A 141 7.99 -9.38 -18.36
CA ALA A 141 7.67 -9.42 -16.93
C ALA A 141 8.66 -10.27 -16.10
N ARG A 142 9.15 -11.39 -16.66
CA ARG A 142 10.22 -12.20 -16.04
C ARG A 142 11.53 -11.43 -15.97
N SER A 143 11.90 -10.71 -17.04
CA SER A 143 13.12 -9.90 -17.06
C SER A 143 13.08 -8.78 -16.02
N ASP A 144 11.94 -8.11 -15.89
CA ASP A 144 11.71 -7.07 -14.88
C ASP A 144 11.74 -7.63 -13.46
N PHE A 145 11.17 -8.82 -13.25
CA PHE A 145 11.27 -9.50 -11.96
C PHE A 145 12.73 -9.84 -11.62
N LEU A 146 13.46 -10.43 -12.57
CA LEU A 146 14.85 -10.85 -12.38
C LEU A 146 15.82 -9.68 -12.18
N SER A 147 15.53 -8.50 -12.72
CA SER A 147 16.36 -7.31 -12.50
C SER A 147 16.20 -6.74 -11.09
N ASN A 148 15.00 -6.83 -10.51
CA ASN A 148 14.71 -6.38 -9.15
C ASN A 148 15.06 -7.42 -8.08
N PHE A 149 15.08 -8.70 -8.44
CA PHE A 149 15.30 -9.82 -7.52
C PHE A 149 16.62 -9.75 -6.72
N PRO A 150 17.77 -9.32 -7.28
CA PRO A 150 19.02 -9.16 -6.54
C PRO A 150 18.90 -8.20 -5.35
N SER A 151 18.11 -7.12 -5.47
CA SER A 151 17.91 -6.17 -4.36
C SER A 151 17.13 -6.79 -3.20
N ILE A 152 16.17 -7.67 -3.51
CA ILE A 152 15.41 -8.42 -2.51
C ILE A 152 16.34 -9.43 -1.81
N LEU A 153 17.17 -10.14 -2.57
CA LEU A 153 18.17 -11.05 -1.99
C LEU A 153 19.21 -10.31 -1.13
N ALA A 154 19.66 -9.15 -1.57
CA ALA A 154 20.61 -8.31 -0.84
C ALA A 154 20.05 -7.88 0.51
N THR A 155 18.81 -7.39 0.53
CA THR A 155 18.13 -7.00 1.78
C THR A 155 17.84 -8.19 2.71
N MET A 156 17.60 -9.38 2.17
CA MET A 156 17.46 -10.61 2.97
C MET A 156 18.80 -11.13 3.49
N ALA A 157 19.87 -11.03 2.69
CA ALA A 157 21.20 -11.52 3.05
C ALA A 157 21.89 -10.63 4.10
N ALA A 158 21.69 -9.31 4.02
CA ALA A 158 22.31 -8.33 4.90
C ALA A 158 21.30 -7.27 5.41
N PRO A 159 20.34 -7.64 6.28
CA PRO A 159 19.25 -6.77 6.69
C PRO A 159 19.68 -5.56 7.53
N GLN A 160 20.83 -5.62 8.21
CA GLN A 160 21.28 -4.56 9.11
C GLN A 160 22.32 -3.62 8.49
N TYR A 161 23.28 -4.17 7.73
CA TYR A 161 24.45 -3.44 7.25
C TYR A 161 24.41 -3.17 5.74
N GLY A 162 23.42 -3.73 5.03
CA GLY A 162 23.37 -3.70 3.58
C GLY A 162 24.50 -4.49 2.93
N THR A 163 24.48 -4.52 1.61
CA THR A 163 25.52 -5.11 0.77
C THR A 163 26.41 -4.03 0.18
N SER A 164 27.69 -4.31 0.04
CA SER A 164 28.59 -3.44 -0.74
C SER A 164 28.42 -3.67 -2.24
N ASP A 165 28.78 -2.70 -3.07
CA ASP A 165 28.67 -2.77 -4.55
C ASP A 165 29.27 -4.07 -5.13
N LEU A 166 30.40 -4.54 -4.57
CA LEU A 166 31.04 -5.80 -4.97
C LEU A 166 30.17 -7.02 -4.62
N GLN A 167 29.55 -7.02 -3.44
CA GLN A 167 28.67 -8.10 -3.00
C GLN A 167 27.37 -8.15 -3.82
N GLU A 168 26.83 -6.99 -4.21
CA GLU A 168 25.68 -6.91 -5.11
C GLU A 168 25.99 -7.44 -6.51
N GLN A 169 27.15 -7.05 -7.08
CA GLN A 169 27.61 -7.60 -8.35
C GLN A 169 27.81 -9.11 -8.28
N MET A 170 28.41 -9.62 -7.19
CA MET A 170 28.57 -11.06 -6.97
C MET A 170 27.21 -11.77 -6.88
N LEU A 171 26.22 -11.18 -6.18
CA LEU A 171 24.86 -11.73 -6.11
C LEU A 171 24.22 -11.81 -7.51
N GLN A 172 24.35 -10.76 -8.32
CA GLN A 172 23.79 -10.73 -9.67
C GLN A 172 24.45 -11.75 -10.60
N ILE A 173 25.78 -11.88 -10.55
CA ILE A 173 26.52 -12.88 -11.34
C ILE A 173 26.13 -14.29 -10.90
N ASN A 174 26.07 -14.56 -9.60
CA ASN A 174 25.71 -15.88 -9.10
C ASN A 174 24.25 -16.25 -9.43
N LEU A 175 23.34 -15.29 -9.43
CA LEU A 175 21.94 -15.53 -9.84
C LEU A 175 21.85 -15.95 -11.31
N THR A 176 22.56 -15.26 -12.20
CA THR A 176 22.53 -15.58 -13.64
C THR A 176 23.17 -16.94 -13.91
N LEU A 177 24.29 -17.26 -13.25
CA LEU A 177 24.96 -18.55 -13.36
C LEU A 177 24.11 -19.71 -12.82
N THR A 178 23.41 -19.52 -11.70
CA THR A 178 22.52 -20.54 -11.13
C THR A 178 21.28 -20.76 -12.00
N LEU A 179 20.69 -19.72 -12.57
CA LEU A 179 19.59 -19.86 -13.52
C LEU A 179 20.02 -20.59 -14.80
N LEU A 180 21.20 -20.25 -15.34
CA LEU A 180 21.78 -20.93 -16.50
C LEU A 180 22.07 -22.41 -16.23
N SER A 181 22.57 -22.75 -15.04
CA SER A 181 22.84 -24.15 -14.68
C SER A 181 21.56 -24.96 -14.47
N ILE A 182 20.51 -24.36 -13.90
CA ILE A 182 19.18 -24.97 -13.78
C ILE A 182 18.58 -25.22 -15.17
N ILE A 183 18.63 -24.24 -16.07
CA ILE A 183 18.15 -24.38 -17.46
C ILE A 183 18.92 -25.48 -18.19
N TYR A 184 20.25 -25.53 -18.02
CA TYR A 184 21.07 -26.56 -18.66
C TYR A 184 20.79 -27.96 -18.11
N SER A 185 20.54 -28.08 -16.80
CA SER A 185 20.14 -29.35 -16.15
C SER A 185 18.78 -29.85 -16.64
N ILE A 186 17.81 -28.94 -16.81
CA ILE A 186 16.47 -29.23 -17.33
C ILE A 186 16.54 -29.62 -18.82
N CYS A 187 17.36 -28.95 -19.64
CA CYS A 187 17.52 -29.29 -21.06
C CYS A 187 18.30 -30.59 -21.31
N SER A 188 19.22 -30.97 -20.42
CA SER A 188 20.04 -32.18 -20.56
C SER A 188 19.27 -33.46 -20.20
N SER A 189 18.20 -33.33 -19.41
CA SER A 189 17.36 -34.45 -18.99
C SER A 189 15.97 -34.36 -19.63
N ASN A 190 15.69 -35.17 -20.66
CA ASN A 190 14.36 -35.40 -21.23
C ASN A 190 13.41 -36.12 -20.24
N PHE A 191 13.37 -35.67 -18.99
CA PHE A 191 12.58 -36.27 -17.92
C PHE A 191 11.70 -35.20 -17.28
N CYS A 192 10.40 -35.40 -17.45
CA CYS A 192 9.35 -34.79 -16.64
C CYS A 192 9.68 -35.03 -15.16
N PHE A 193 10.22 -34.02 -14.48
CA PHE A 193 10.39 -34.03 -13.04
C PHE A 193 9.62 -32.85 -12.46
N CYS A 194 8.52 -33.18 -11.79
CA CYS A 194 7.89 -32.34 -10.78
C CYS A 194 8.99 -31.80 -9.85
N ILE A 195 9.25 -30.50 -9.92
CA ILE A 195 10.17 -29.81 -9.02
C ILE A 195 9.50 -29.69 -7.65
N TYR A 196 9.50 -30.81 -6.91
CA TYR A 196 9.69 -30.81 -5.47
C TYR A 196 11.20 -30.56 -5.22
N ILE A 197 11.70 -29.37 -5.56
CA ILE A 197 12.99 -28.94 -4.99
C ILE A 197 12.67 -28.50 -3.57
N CYS A 198 12.88 -29.45 -2.67
CA CYS A 198 13.16 -29.22 -1.27
C CYS A 198 13.96 -27.93 -1.12
N PHE A 199 13.31 -26.96 -0.49
CA PHE A 199 13.85 -25.81 0.22
C PHE A 199 14.90 -26.27 1.24
N LEU A 200 16.04 -26.77 0.76
CA LEU A 200 17.19 -27.19 1.55
C LEU A 200 18.41 -26.33 1.22
N ILE A 201 18.19 -25.04 0.92
CA ILE A 201 19.17 -24.03 1.26
C ILE A 201 18.95 -23.75 2.74
N VAL A 202 19.77 -24.45 3.52
CA VAL A 202 20.29 -24.13 4.84
C VAL A 202 20.16 -22.64 5.18
N LEU A 203 18.96 -22.22 5.58
CA LEU A 203 18.72 -21.10 6.50
C LEU A 203 19.06 -21.63 7.89
N LYS A 204 20.36 -21.86 8.11
CA LYS A 204 20.93 -21.91 9.45
C LYS A 204 21.19 -20.45 9.86
N PHE A 205 20.10 -19.71 10.04
CA PHE A 205 20.09 -18.51 10.86
C PHE A 205 19.38 -18.92 12.16
N CYS A 206 20.15 -18.86 13.26
CA CYS A 206 19.81 -19.12 14.66
C CYS A 206 18.39 -19.66 14.96
#